data_AF-A0A917RSJ4-F1
#
_entry.id   AF-A0A917RSJ4-F1
#
_cell.length_a   1.000
_cell.length_b   1.000
_cell.length_c   1.000
_cell.angle_alpha   90.00
_cell.angle_beta   90.00
_cell.angle_gamma   90.00
#
_symmetry.space_group_name_H-M   'P 1'
#
loop_
_entity.id
_entity.type
_entity.pdbx_description
1 polymer ?
#
loop_
_entity_poly.entity_id
_entity_poly.type
_entity_poly.pdbx_seq_one_letter_code
_entity_poly.pdbx_strand_id
1 'polypeptide(L)'
;MRKSVARRAAVKAAVIGSTVLLTPLFGATAATAAPAPEQLRAEDLPAELVQALSRDLNMTPTEYLDRAARAQQLQTYAAEFRAERPDVFAGAWMTPEGKPTVAVTSPDAARVASDDGYTTRLAPVSAAALETSLTQMNQWVAAQPRDISQLINSIAIDFLNSQLIVNVANTPLAHVLNLPTLIANIKVVLSPEGGGPVEHRPMGGDTYISAPGSLDDAELKAVDVCSFGFNSVDSAGNALNISAGHCNPNIDKGDEKASVYGPNIRNIPASPQLGTFVQSELGGPSTLDYSVIQLNERAVGAGMDQPSVRGANGTTLTITGTADPVVGAPVCKSGQSSTFTCGFVVADRVETQLFTTEGDAKVVRGFASSACTLGGDSGGAIVSGTLALGITSGSNAADAPDCEKANIALAQYGGTATLGIPIRGILAHADSSSGGGIGSGISVRTRPNAG
;
A
#
# COMPACT_ATOMS: atom_id res chain seq x y z
N MET A 1 86.08 37.13 -31.61
CA MET A 1 86.32 36.92 -33.05
C MET A 1 85.03 36.44 -33.70
N ARG A 2 84.66 37.05 -34.85
CA ARG A 2 83.68 36.63 -35.89
C ARG A 2 82.18 36.69 -35.49
N LYS A 3 81.46 37.77 -35.87
CA LYS A 3 80.70 38.02 -37.15
C LYS A 3 79.37 37.24 -37.19
N SER A 4 78.23 37.89 -36.87
CA SER A 4 77.14 38.36 -37.77
C SER A 4 76.52 37.25 -38.66
N VAL A 5 75.19 37.09 -38.74
CA VAL A 5 74.29 37.83 -39.66
C VAL A 5 72.82 37.75 -39.19
N ALA A 6 72.10 38.85 -39.41
CA ALA A 6 70.68 39.07 -39.16
C ALA A 6 69.76 38.69 -40.35
N ARG A 7 68.48 38.37 -40.05
CA ARG A 7 67.27 38.71 -40.83
C ARG A 7 66.17 39.01 -39.80
N ARG A 8 65.72 40.26 -39.59
CA ARG A 8 64.67 41.02 -40.33
C ARG A 8 63.44 40.14 -40.63
N ALA A 9 62.19 40.50 -40.30
CA ALA A 9 61.59 41.66 -39.64
C ALA A 9 60.09 41.36 -39.40
N ALA A 10 59.44 42.27 -38.66
CA ALA A 10 58.00 42.56 -38.59
C ALA A 10 57.11 41.64 -37.71
N VAL A 11 56.20 42.12 -36.86
CA VAL A 11 55.71 43.47 -36.56
C VAL A 11 54.88 43.45 -35.24
N LYS A 12 55.05 44.50 -34.41
CA LYS A 12 54.15 45.16 -33.43
C LYS A 12 53.50 44.31 -32.31
N ALA A 13 53.92 44.50 -31.04
CA ALA A 13 53.45 45.51 -30.06
C ALA A 13 52.12 45.08 -29.37
N ALA A 14 52.07 44.68 -28.11
CA ALA A 14 52.38 45.37 -26.84
C ALA A 14 51.10 45.85 -26.12
N VAL A 15 50.81 45.17 -25.00
CA VAL A 15 50.20 45.60 -23.73
C VAL A 15 48.72 46.07 -23.71
N ILE A 16 47.92 45.45 -22.84
CA ILE A 16 47.24 45.99 -21.64
C ILE A 16 46.00 45.12 -21.36
N GLY A 17 45.89 44.69 -20.11
CA GLY A 17 44.99 43.63 -19.67
C GLY A 17 43.50 43.95 -19.69
N SER A 18 42.73 42.90 -19.42
CA SER A 18 41.37 43.00 -18.93
C SER A 18 41.15 41.79 -18.03
N THR A 19 41.00 42.08 -16.74
CA THR A 19 40.44 41.22 -15.72
C THR A 19 39.06 40.75 -16.18
N VAL A 20 38.97 39.48 -16.58
CA VAL A 20 37.67 38.83 -16.79
C VAL A 20 37.13 38.48 -15.42
N LEU A 21 36.18 39.28 -14.94
CA LEU A 21 35.27 38.89 -13.88
C LEU A 21 34.50 37.65 -14.34
N LEU A 22 34.91 36.47 -13.89
CA LEU A 22 34.05 35.28 -13.92
C LEU A 22 32.94 35.49 -12.90
N THR A 23 31.82 36.05 -13.34
CA THR A 23 30.55 35.89 -12.63
C THR A 23 30.14 34.42 -12.74
N PRO A 24 29.91 33.70 -11.63
CA PRO A 24 29.31 32.38 -11.71
C PRO A 24 27.87 32.57 -12.18
N LEU A 25 27.61 32.17 -13.43
CA LEU A 25 26.25 31.89 -13.88
C LEU A 25 25.78 30.67 -13.08
N PHE A 26 25.11 30.93 -11.96
CA PHE A 26 24.22 29.94 -11.35
C PHE A 26 23.09 29.73 -12.35
N GLY A 27 23.27 28.77 -13.25
CA GLY A 27 22.17 28.25 -14.05
C GLY A 27 21.17 27.65 -13.08
N ALA A 28 20.01 28.29 -12.95
CA ALA A 28 18.84 27.63 -12.38
C ALA A 28 18.52 26.45 -13.29
N THR A 29 18.99 25.26 -12.93
CA THR A 29 18.41 24.03 -13.45
C THR A 29 16.98 24.03 -12.95
N ALA A 30 16.02 24.29 -13.84
CA ALA A 30 14.62 24.04 -13.52
C ALA A 30 14.53 22.59 -13.03
N ALA A 31 14.09 22.39 -11.79
CA ALA A 31 13.83 21.08 -11.27
C ALA A 31 12.80 20.42 -12.20
N THR A 32 13.24 19.45 -12.99
CA THR A 32 12.32 18.65 -13.79
C THR A 32 11.54 17.80 -12.81
N ALA A 33 10.22 17.99 -12.75
CA ALA A 33 9.34 17.19 -11.92
C ALA A 33 9.63 15.70 -12.14
N ALA A 34 9.73 14.94 -11.05
CA ALA A 34 9.95 13.50 -11.12
C ALA A 34 8.91 12.86 -12.07
N PRO A 35 9.34 11.97 -12.99
CA PRO A 35 8.41 11.32 -13.90
C PRO A 35 7.36 10.56 -13.09
N ALA A 36 6.08 10.71 -13.46
CA ALA A 36 5.03 9.91 -12.87
C ALA A 36 5.31 8.42 -13.12
N PRO A 37 4.95 7.53 -12.19
CA PRO A 37 4.96 6.11 -12.47
C PRO A 37 4.04 5.79 -13.65
N GLU A 38 4.46 4.84 -14.48
CA GLU A 38 3.69 4.36 -15.62
C GLU A 38 2.37 3.76 -15.14
N GLN A 39 1.29 4.12 -15.84
CA GLN A 39 -0.05 3.59 -15.63
C GLN A 39 -0.54 2.97 -16.95
N LEU A 40 -1.47 2.03 -16.89
CA LEU A 40 -2.19 1.62 -18.10
C LEU A 40 -2.96 2.81 -18.70
N ARG A 41 -3.34 2.70 -19.98
CA ARG A 41 -4.25 3.65 -20.60
C ARG A 41 -5.68 3.39 -20.14
N ALA A 42 -6.52 4.42 -20.15
CA ALA A 42 -7.91 4.33 -19.71
C ALA A 42 -8.70 3.25 -20.47
N GLU A 43 -8.44 3.09 -21.77
CA GLU A 43 -9.04 2.06 -22.63
C GLU A 43 -8.58 0.63 -22.33
N ASP A 44 -7.44 0.48 -21.63
CA ASP A 44 -6.89 -0.83 -21.25
C ASP A 44 -7.36 -1.26 -19.85
N LEU A 45 -8.12 -0.43 -19.14
CA LEU A 45 -8.70 -0.80 -17.84
C LEU A 45 -9.84 -1.82 -18.01
N PRO A 46 -9.93 -2.83 -17.13
CA PRO A 46 -11.04 -3.77 -17.16
C PRO A 46 -12.37 -3.06 -16.90
N ALA A 47 -13.43 -3.50 -17.59
CA ALA A 47 -14.75 -2.86 -17.55
C ALA A 47 -15.32 -2.72 -16.13
N GLU A 48 -15.02 -3.67 -15.24
CA GLU A 48 -15.51 -3.67 -13.88
C GLU A 48 -14.74 -2.75 -12.96
N LEU A 49 -13.45 -2.51 -13.23
CA LEU A 49 -12.77 -1.38 -12.59
C LEU A 49 -13.47 -0.09 -13.00
N VAL A 50 -13.75 0.10 -14.30
CA VAL A 50 -14.49 1.29 -14.78
C VAL A 50 -15.87 1.43 -14.09
N GLN A 51 -16.60 0.32 -13.93
CA GLN A 51 -17.87 0.31 -13.19
C GLN A 51 -17.71 0.66 -11.71
N ALA A 52 -16.70 0.09 -11.03
CA ALA A 52 -16.42 0.37 -9.63
C ALA A 52 -16.00 1.82 -9.42
N LEU A 53 -15.21 2.40 -10.33
CA LEU A 53 -14.85 3.83 -10.31
C LEU A 53 -16.09 4.72 -10.41
N SER A 54 -17.02 4.39 -11.32
CA SER A 54 -18.29 5.13 -11.43
C SER A 54 -19.18 4.95 -10.19
N ARG A 55 -19.26 3.73 -9.65
CA ARG A 55 -20.13 3.36 -8.53
C ARG A 55 -19.66 3.96 -7.21
N ASP A 56 -18.37 3.85 -6.92
CA ASP A 56 -17.81 4.12 -5.59
C ASP A 56 -17.16 5.50 -5.50
N LEU A 57 -16.55 5.99 -6.59
CA LEU A 57 -15.79 7.24 -6.60
C LEU A 57 -16.45 8.36 -7.41
N ASN A 58 -17.46 8.03 -8.22
CA ASN A 58 -18.03 8.94 -9.23
C ASN A 58 -16.93 9.57 -10.11
N MET A 59 -15.97 8.73 -10.55
CA MET A 59 -14.75 9.17 -11.22
C MET A 59 -14.61 8.50 -12.59
N THR A 60 -14.05 9.22 -13.56
CA THR A 60 -13.72 8.62 -14.88
C THR A 60 -12.44 7.78 -14.80
N PRO A 61 -12.25 6.79 -15.69
CA PRO A 61 -11.00 6.03 -15.80
C PRO A 61 -9.74 6.89 -15.91
N THR A 62 -9.78 7.91 -16.78
CA THR A 62 -8.67 8.85 -16.97
C THR A 62 -8.37 9.64 -15.70
N GLU A 63 -9.41 10.18 -15.06
CA GLU A 63 -9.26 10.94 -13.81
C GLU A 63 -8.68 10.07 -12.69
N TYR A 64 -9.09 8.80 -12.60
CA TYR A 64 -8.55 7.85 -11.63
C TYR A 64 -7.06 7.61 -11.82
N LEU A 65 -6.64 7.31 -13.05
CA LEU A 65 -5.24 7.05 -13.38
C LEU A 65 -4.37 8.30 -13.18
N ASP A 66 -4.85 9.47 -13.60
CA ASP A 66 -4.15 10.74 -13.44
C ASP A 66 -3.97 11.10 -11.96
N ARG A 67 -5.02 10.96 -11.14
CA ARG A 67 -4.94 11.22 -9.69
C ARG A 67 -4.02 10.23 -8.99
N ALA A 68 -4.05 8.95 -9.37
CA ALA A 68 -3.13 7.94 -8.83
C ALA A 68 -1.67 8.27 -9.17
N ALA A 69 -1.38 8.61 -10.43
CA ALA A 69 -0.06 9.03 -10.88
C ALA A 69 0.42 10.31 -10.16
N ARG A 70 -0.46 11.32 -10.05
CA ARG A 70 -0.15 12.60 -9.38
C ARG A 70 0.11 12.42 -7.89
N ALA A 71 -0.58 11.50 -7.23
CA ALA A 71 -0.31 11.17 -5.84
C ALA A 71 1.13 10.64 -5.65
N GLN A 72 1.62 9.80 -6.56
CA GLN A 72 3.00 9.28 -6.47
C GLN A 72 4.06 10.36 -6.78
N GLN A 73 3.76 11.29 -7.70
CA GLN A 73 4.60 12.47 -7.90
C GLN A 73 4.65 13.35 -6.65
N LEU A 74 3.50 13.58 -6.00
CA LEU A 74 3.43 14.32 -4.74
C LEU A 74 4.23 13.63 -3.65
N GLN A 75 4.13 12.31 -3.51
CA GLN A 75 4.89 11.56 -2.52
C GLN A 75 6.40 11.73 -2.70
N THR A 76 6.87 11.59 -3.93
CA THR A 76 8.31 11.72 -4.25
C THR A 76 8.80 13.11 -3.89
N TYR A 77 8.08 14.15 -4.35
CA TYR A 77 8.40 15.54 -4.02
C TYR A 77 8.34 15.80 -2.51
N ALA A 78 7.31 15.32 -1.83
CA ALA A 78 7.14 15.53 -0.39
C ALA A 78 8.25 14.87 0.43
N ALA A 79 8.74 13.70 0.01
CA ALA A 79 9.86 13.02 0.66
C ALA A 79 11.16 13.84 0.54
N GLU A 80 11.48 14.33 -0.66
CA GLU A 80 12.64 15.19 -0.90
C GLU A 80 12.51 16.53 -0.15
N PHE A 81 11.36 17.18 -0.27
CA PHE A 81 11.08 18.45 0.39
C PHE A 81 11.19 18.33 1.91
N ARG A 82 10.68 17.23 2.49
CA ARG A 82 10.81 16.92 3.92
C ARG A 82 12.27 16.70 4.32
N ALA A 83 13.06 15.98 3.52
CA ALA A 83 14.46 15.72 3.81
C ALA A 83 15.30 17.02 3.81
N GLU A 84 15.00 17.95 2.90
CA GLU A 84 15.67 19.25 2.83
C GLU A 84 15.18 20.23 3.90
N ARG A 85 13.92 20.11 4.33
CA ARG A 85 13.23 21.10 5.17
C ARG A 85 12.45 20.44 6.33
N PRO A 86 13.10 19.64 7.19
CA PRO A 86 12.40 18.82 8.19
C PRO A 86 11.64 19.66 9.23
N ASP A 87 12.14 20.85 9.57
CA ASP A 87 11.57 21.69 10.62
C ASP A 87 10.30 22.43 10.17
N VAL A 88 10.09 22.58 8.85
CA VAL A 88 8.98 23.38 8.30
C VAL A 88 7.99 22.58 7.47
N PHE A 89 8.34 21.38 7.01
CA PHE A 89 7.39 20.48 6.37
C PHE A 89 6.30 20.05 7.35
N ALA A 90 5.03 20.10 6.93
CA ALA A 90 3.87 19.81 7.77
C ALA A 90 2.88 18.78 7.18
N GLY A 91 3.24 18.12 6.08
CA GLY A 91 2.46 17.05 5.46
C GLY A 91 2.21 17.27 3.96
N ALA A 92 1.70 16.24 3.30
CA ALA A 92 1.31 16.29 1.90
C ALA A 92 0.11 15.36 1.64
N TRP A 93 -0.85 15.82 0.84
CA TRP A 93 -2.06 15.06 0.51
C TRP A 93 -2.67 15.52 -0.82
N MET A 94 -3.55 14.70 -1.37
CA MET A 94 -4.44 15.05 -2.48
C MET A 94 -5.76 15.60 -1.92
N THR A 95 -6.24 16.75 -2.42
CA THR A 95 -7.57 17.24 -2.05
C THR A 95 -8.68 16.40 -2.70
N PRO A 96 -9.94 16.50 -2.24
CA PRO A 96 -11.08 15.81 -2.89
C PRO A 96 -11.23 16.16 -4.39
N GLU A 97 -10.80 17.36 -4.80
CA GLU A 97 -10.78 17.79 -6.20
C GLU A 97 -9.56 17.26 -6.99
N GLY A 98 -8.72 16.44 -6.37
CA GLY A 98 -7.54 15.84 -6.99
C GLY A 98 -6.32 16.76 -7.07
N LYS A 99 -6.26 17.83 -6.27
CA LYS A 99 -5.11 18.75 -6.27
C LYS A 99 -4.04 18.29 -5.27
N PRO A 100 -2.76 18.16 -5.69
CA PRO A 100 -1.70 17.85 -4.76
C PRO A 100 -1.38 19.07 -3.89
N THR A 101 -1.39 18.87 -2.58
CA THR A 101 -1.19 19.93 -1.58
C THR A 101 -0.02 19.57 -0.67
N VAL A 102 0.82 20.57 -0.39
CA VAL A 102 1.92 20.49 0.57
C VAL A 102 1.66 21.46 1.70
N ALA A 103 1.62 20.96 2.93
CA ALA A 103 1.53 21.78 4.12
C ALA A 103 2.91 22.13 4.65
N VAL A 104 3.05 23.37 5.11
CA VAL A 104 4.29 23.89 5.70
C VAL A 104 4.00 24.89 6.81
N THR A 105 4.97 25.14 7.69
CA THR A 105 4.83 26.12 8.79
C THR A 105 5.37 27.51 8.45
N SER A 106 6.00 27.68 7.27
CA SER A 106 6.64 28.94 6.86
C SER A 106 6.11 29.44 5.51
N PRO A 107 5.80 30.74 5.37
CA PRO A 107 5.46 31.36 4.09
C PRO A 107 6.55 31.23 3.01
N ASP A 108 7.83 31.20 3.40
CA ASP A 108 8.93 31.00 2.45
C ASP A 108 8.93 29.58 1.89
N ALA A 109 8.72 28.58 2.75
CA ALA A 109 8.57 27.20 2.31
C ALA A 109 7.32 27.01 1.43
N ALA A 110 6.24 27.75 1.71
CA ALA A 110 5.02 27.72 0.90
C ALA A 110 5.28 28.30 -0.49
N ARG A 111 6.09 29.36 -0.60
CA ARG A 111 6.47 29.93 -1.89
C ARG A 111 7.25 28.93 -2.73
N VAL A 112 8.24 28.24 -2.15
CA VAL A 112 9.01 27.20 -2.84
C VAL A 112 8.08 26.11 -3.40
N ALA A 113 7.21 25.54 -2.56
CA ALA A 113 6.31 24.49 -3.03
C ALA A 113 5.27 24.98 -4.05
N SER A 114 4.84 26.23 -3.97
CA SER A 114 3.97 26.85 -4.97
C SER A 114 4.69 27.08 -6.30
N ASP A 115 5.95 27.53 -6.27
CA ASP A 115 6.78 27.75 -7.46
C ASP A 115 7.06 26.41 -8.18
N ASP A 116 7.13 25.31 -7.41
CA ASP A 116 7.25 23.94 -7.92
C ASP A 116 5.91 23.33 -8.39
N GLY A 117 4.81 24.09 -8.33
CA GLY A 117 3.51 23.72 -8.90
C GLY A 117 2.58 22.94 -7.98
N TYR A 118 2.80 23.01 -6.65
CA TYR A 118 1.94 22.41 -5.65
C TYR A 118 1.01 23.44 -5.00
N THR A 119 -0.21 23.03 -4.65
CA THR A 119 -1.04 23.86 -3.77
C THR A 119 -0.41 23.86 -2.38
N THR A 120 -0.42 24.99 -1.67
CA THR A 120 0.19 25.06 -0.35
C THR A 120 -0.79 25.44 0.74
N ARG A 121 -0.59 24.87 1.93
CA ARG A 121 -1.36 25.22 3.13
C ARG A 121 -0.41 25.55 4.28
N LEU A 122 -0.66 26.68 4.94
CA LEU A 122 0.05 26.98 6.18
C LEU A 122 -0.53 26.14 7.33
N ALA A 123 0.37 25.50 8.08
CA ALA A 123 0.08 24.69 9.24
C ALA A 123 0.72 25.32 10.50
N PRO A 124 0.07 25.20 11.67
CA PRO A 124 0.62 25.72 12.92
C PRO A 124 1.81 24.91 13.43
N VAL A 125 1.92 23.63 13.06
CA VAL A 125 2.90 22.68 13.62
C VAL A 125 3.50 21.85 12.47
N SER A 126 4.80 21.55 12.56
CA SER A 126 5.50 20.73 11.57
C SER A 126 5.22 19.24 11.77
N ALA A 127 5.46 18.45 10.73
CA ALA A 127 5.30 17.00 10.78
C ALA A 127 6.26 16.37 11.80
N ALA A 128 7.51 16.86 11.87
CA ALA A 128 8.49 16.40 12.85
C ALA A 128 8.04 16.66 14.30
N ALA A 129 7.40 17.81 14.56
CA ALA A 129 6.84 18.11 15.87
C ALA A 129 5.65 17.19 16.20
N LEU A 130 4.73 16.95 15.26
CA LEU A 130 3.61 16.01 15.44
C LEU A 130 4.10 14.58 15.69
N GLU A 131 5.12 14.11 14.98
CA GLU A 131 5.74 12.79 15.18
C GLU A 131 6.45 12.66 16.54
N THR A 132 7.09 13.73 16.99
CA THR A 132 7.68 13.79 18.33
C THR A 132 6.59 13.68 19.40
N SER A 133 5.49 14.43 19.25
CA SER A 133 4.34 14.35 20.14
C SER A 133 3.67 12.98 20.11
N LEU A 134 3.58 12.32 18.94
CA LEU A 134 3.07 10.95 18.81
C LEU A 134 3.94 9.97 19.61
N THR A 135 5.26 10.10 19.47
CA THR A 135 6.22 9.24 20.18
C THR A 135 6.09 9.41 21.70
N GLN A 136 5.99 10.66 22.18
CA GLN A 136 5.78 10.95 23.60
C GLN A 136 4.45 10.42 24.11
N MET A 137 3.38 10.54 23.31
CA MET A 137 2.06 9.98 23.65
C MET A 137 2.13 8.45 23.76
N ASN A 138 2.72 7.77 22.78
CA ASN A 138 2.87 6.32 22.81
C ASN A 138 3.70 5.84 24.02
N GLN A 139 4.78 6.56 24.37
CA GLN A 139 5.55 6.28 25.57
C GLN A 139 4.73 6.47 26.86
N TRP A 140 3.92 7.53 26.91
CA TRP A 140 3.02 7.78 28.03
C TRP A 140 1.98 6.67 28.16
N VAL A 141 1.32 6.27 27.06
CA VAL A 141 0.33 5.17 27.04
C VAL A 141 0.95 3.86 27.50
N ALA A 142 2.14 3.52 27.01
CA ALA A 142 2.85 2.31 27.40
C ALA A 142 3.25 2.30 28.90
N ALA A 143 3.42 3.47 29.51
CA ALA A 143 3.70 3.62 30.93
C ALA A 143 2.44 3.62 31.81
N GLN A 144 1.22 3.65 31.24
CA GLN A 144 -0.01 3.63 32.00
C GLN A 144 -0.38 2.22 32.51
N PRO A 145 -1.15 2.12 33.61
CA PRO A 145 -1.83 0.90 34.01
C PRO A 145 -2.64 0.25 32.86
N ARG A 146 -2.77 -1.08 32.87
CA ARG A 146 -3.40 -1.83 31.77
C ARG A 146 -4.83 -1.37 31.47
N ASP A 147 -5.59 -1.09 32.52
CA ASP A 147 -6.96 -0.56 32.46
C ASP A 147 -7.08 0.79 31.75
N ILE A 148 -6.02 1.60 31.74
CA ILE A 148 -5.98 2.87 31.00
C ILE A 148 -5.46 2.67 29.59
N SER A 149 -4.37 1.90 29.43
CA SER A 149 -3.77 1.65 28.11
C SER A 149 -4.73 0.93 27.15
N GLN A 150 -5.56 0.02 27.65
CA GLN A 150 -6.58 -0.70 26.86
C GLN A 150 -7.74 0.18 26.42
N LEU A 151 -7.93 1.35 27.03
CA LEU A 151 -8.94 2.31 26.59
C LEU A 151 -8.49 3.09 25.34
N ILE A 152 -7.20 3.11 25.01
CA ILE A 152 -6.67 3.82 23.84
C ILE A 152 -6.51 2.81 22.71
N ASN A 153 -7.40 2.88 21.73
CA ASN A 153 -7.46 1.92 20.61
C ASN A 153 -6.41 2.23 19.55
N SER A 154 -6.18 3.51 19.27
CA SER A 154 -5.25 3.96 18.24
C SER A 154 -4.86 5.41 18.43
N ILE A 155 -3.68 5.76 17.93
CA ILE A 155 -3.21 7.14 17.85
C ILE A 155 -2.69 7.37 16.43
N ALA A 156 -3.13 8.45 15.79
CA ALA A 156 -2.75 8.79 14.42
C ALA A 156 -2.42 10.30 14.30
N ILE A 157 -1.61 10.65 13.30
CA ILE A 157 -1.37 12.04 12.93
C ILE A 157 -2.36 12.44 11.85
N ASP A 158 -3.07 13.53 12.06
CA ASP A 158 -3.93 14.17 11.07
C ASP A 158 -3.22 15.42 10.55
N PHE A 159 -2.50 15.25 9.43
CA PHE A 159 -1.80 16.36 8.78
C PHE A 159 -2.75 17.40 8.19
N LEU A 160 -3.98 17.00 7.80
CA LEU A 160 -4.97 17.89 7.21
C LEU A 160 -5.43 18.96 8.21
N ASN A 161 -5.51 18.58 9.49
CA ASN A 161 -5.88 19.49 10.57
C ASN A 161 -4.72 19.83 11.52
N SER A 162 -3.51 19.34 11.24
CA SER A 162 -2.28 19.58 12.00
C SER A 162 -2.41 19.21 13.49
N GLN A 163 -2.91 18.00 13.76
CA GLN A 163 -3.20 17.52 15.12
C GLN A 163 -2.89 16.03 15.29
N LEU A 164 -2.79 15.60 16.56
CA LEU A 164 -2.83 14.18 16.91
C LEU A 164 -4.27 13.76 17.23
N ILE A 165 -4.70 12.66 16.65
CA ILE A 165 -5.98 12.03 16.97
C ILE A 165 -5.69 10.84 17.89
N VAL A 166 -6.19 10.90 19.11
CA VAL A 166 -6.16 9.80 20.09
C VAL A 166 -7.55 9.21 20.17
N ASN A 167 -7.69 7.96 19.76
CA ASN A 167 -8.97 7.27 19.77
C ASN A 167 -9.12 6.44 21.03
N VAL A 168 -10.13 6.79 21.82
CA VAL A 168 -10.51 6.07 23.03
C VAL A 168 -11.67 5.14 22.71
N ALA A 169 -11.69 3.94 23.30
CA ALA A 169 -12.54 2.77 23.01
C ALA A 169 -14.05 3.00 22.88
N ASN A 170 -14.55 4.21 23.16
CA ASN A 170 -15.97 4.56 23.13
C ASN A 170 -16.26 5.82 22.28
N THR A 171 -15.50 6.04 21.20
CA THR A 171 -15.67 7.18 20.27
C THR A 171 -16.06 6.71 18.86
N PRO A 172 -16.72 7.56 18.04
CA PRO A 172 -17.07 7.22 16.65
C PRO A 172 -15.87 6.77 15.80
N LEU A 173 -14.70 7.41 15.94
CA LEU A 173 -13.46 6.96 15.26
C LEU A 173 -12.89 5.67 15.85
N ALA A 174 -13.08 5.41 17.15
CA ALA A 174 -12.71 4.12 17.73
C ALA A 174 -13.55 2.97 17.16
N HIS A 175 -14.81 3.19 16.76
CA HIS A 175 -15.57 2.19 15.99
C HIS A 175 -15.00 1.94 14.59
N VAL A 176 -14.38 2.95 13.98
CA VAL A 176 -13.73 2.83 12.66
C VAL A 176 -12.41 2.06 12.72
N LEU A 177 -11.70 2.13 13.85
CA LEU A 177 -10.40 1.48 14.05
C LEU A 177 -10.46 0.24 14.97
N ASN A 178 -11.60 -0.03 15.60
CA ASN A 178 -11.90 -1.31 16.25
C ASN A 178 -12.30 -2.29 15.15
N LEU A 179 -11.31 -2.87 14.48
CA LEU A 179 -11.49 -3.79 13.37
C LEU A 179 -11.79 -5.17 13.95
N PRO A 180 -13.03 -5.69 13.88
CA PRO A 180 -13.25 -7.09 14.17
C PRO A 180 -12.39 -7.92 13.21
N THR A 181 -11.48 -8.71 13.78
CA THR A 181 -10.62 -9.67 13.05
C THR A 181 -11.21 -11.08 13.07
N LEU A 182 -12.36 -11.25 13.73
CA LEU A 182 -12.98 -12.55 13.89
C LEU A 182 -13.57 -13.01 12.55
N ILE A 183 -13.02 -14.11 12.05
CA ILE A 183 -13.49 -14.86 10.89
C ILE A 183 -14.84 -15.52 11.25
N ALA A 184 -15.90 -14.73 11.38
CA ALA A 184 -17.23 -15.23 11.70
C ALA A 184 -18.17 -14.99 10.51
N ASN A 185 -18.54 -16.10 9.84
CA ASN A 185 -19.50 -16.16 8.72
C ASN A 185 -18.96 -15.67 7.37
N ILE A 186 -17.92 -16.32 6.83
CA ILE A 186 -17.52 -16.14 5.43
C ILE A 186 -18.67 -16.56 4.51
N LYS A 187 -19.20 -15.61 3.77
CA LYS A 187 -20.17 -15.84 2.71
C LYS A 187 -19.43 -15.94 1.38
N VAL A 188 -19.47 -17.11 0.75
CA VAL A 188 -19.02 -17.25 -0.64
C VAL A 188 -20.03 -16.52 -1.52
N VAL A 189 -19.66 -15.35 -2.03
CA VAL A 189 -20.50 -14.58 -2.96
C VAL A 189 -20.19 -15.05 -4.37
N LEU A 190 -21.14 -15.74 -5.01
CA LEU A 190 -21.10 -15.95 -6.45
C LEU A 190 -21.32 -14.58 -7.11
N SER A 191 -20.30 -14.06 -7.80
CA SER A 191 -20.44 -12.83 -8.58
C SER A 191 -21.51 -13.03 -9.67
N PRO A 192 -22.42 -12.06 -9.88
CA PRO A 192 -23.40 -12.14 -10.96
C PRO A 192 -22.71 -12.17 -12.33
N GLU A 193 -23.33 -12.82 -13.32
CA GLU A 193 -22.81 -12.93 -14.69
C GLU A 193 -22.75 -11.55 -15.37
N GLY A 194 -21.57 -10.92 -15.32
CA GLY A 194 -21.23 -9.73 -16.10
C GLY A 194 -20.71 -10.12 -17.47
N GLY A 195 -21.23 -9.52 -18.54
CA GLY A 195 -21.02 -9.91 -19.94
C GLY A 195 -19.63 -9.67 -20.55
N GLY A 196 -18.54 -9.87 -19.79
CA GLY A 196 -17.16 -9.90 -20.29
C GLY A 196 -16.59 -11.34 -20.34
N PRO A 197 -15.42 -11.56 -20.99
CA PRO A 197 -14.70 -12.82 -20.87
C PRO A 197 -14.27 -13.04 -19.42
N VAL A 198 -14.82 -14.08 -18.78
CA VAL A 198 -14.47 -14.46 -17.40
C VAL A 198 -13.11 -15.18 -17.43
N GLU A 199 -12.10 -14.62 -16.76
CA GLU A 199 -10.83 -15.30 -16.57
C GLU A 199 -10.95 -16.30 -15.42
N HIS A 200 -10.82 -17.59 -15.73
CA HIS A 200 -10.96 -18.68 -14.77
C HIS A 200 -9.64 -19.10 -14.12
N ARG A 201 -8.51 -18.59 -14.62
CA ARG A 201 -7.20 -18.81 -14.01
C ARG A 201 -7.11 -18.12 -12.64
N PRO A 202 -6.45 -18.75 -11.65
CA PRO A 202 -6.16 -18.12 -10.36
C PRO A 202 -5.21 -16.94 -10.54
N MET A 203 -5.46 -15.86 -9.80
CA MET A 203 -4.64 -14.65 -9.76
C MET A 203 -4.74 -13.94 -8.40
N GLY A 204 -4.08 -12.79 -8.24
CA GLY A 204 -4.27 -11.94 -7.06
C GLY A 204 -5.74 -11.56 -6.87
N GLY A 205 -6.20 -11.42 -5.63
CA GLY A 205 -7.60 -11.15 -5.29
C GLY A 205 -8.50 -12.39 -5.25
N ASP A 206 -8.04 -13.56 -5.69
CA ASP A 206 -8.76 -14.83 -5.56
C ASP A 206 -8.74 -15.40 -4.14
N THR A 207 -9.78 -16.17 -3.82
CA THR A 207 -9.86 -16.95 -2.59
C THR A 207 -8.77 -18.01 -2.52
N TYR A 208 -8.18 -18.15 -1.33
CA TYR A 208 -7.55 -19.39 -0.91
C TYR A 208 -8.05 -19.81 0.48
N ILE A 209 -7.79 -21.06 0.80
CA ILE A 209 -8.00 -21.60 2.14
C ILE A 209 -6.71 -22.16 2.73
N SER A 210 -6.59 -22.08 4.05
CA SER A 210 -5.51 -22.65 4.83
C SER A 210 -6.07 -23.33 6.08
N ALA A 211 -5.30 -24.26 6.63
CA ALA A 211 -5.64 -25.01 7.82
C ALA A 211 -4.37 -25.32 8.62
N PRO A 212 -4.46 -25.48 9.96
CA PRO A 212 -3.31 -25.81 10.79
C PRO A 212 -2.72 -27.20 10.47
N GLY A 213 -3.52 -28.08 9.86
CA GLY A 213 -3.15 -29.43 9.47
C GLY A 213 -3.70 -29.84 8.10
N SER A 214 -3.77 -31.15 7.85
CA SER A 214 -4.30 -31.70 6.58
C SER A 214 -5.80 -31.41 6.43
N LEU A 215 -6.25 -31.14 5.19
CA LEU A 215 -7.68 -30.99 4.89
C LEU A 215 -8.46 -32.31 5.00
N ASP A 216 -7.78 -33.46 4.96
CA ASP A 216 -8.36 -34.79 5.17
C ASP A 216 -8.43 -35.20 6.66
N ASP A 217 -7.94 -34.35 7.57
CA ASP A 217 -7.95 -34.64 9.00
C ASP A 217 -9.39 -34.61 9.55
N ALA A 218 -9.83 -35.72 10.14
CA ALA A 218 -11.15 -35.85 10.75
C ALA A 218 -11.34 -34.92 11.97
N GLU A 219 -10.26 -34.45 12.58
CA GLU A 219 -10.29 -33.51 13.70
C GLU A 219 -10.41 -32.05 13.25
N LEU A 220 -10.16 -31.74 11.96
CA LEU A 220 -10.26 -30.39 11.42
C LEU A 220 -11.68 -29.83 11.55
N LYS A 221 -11.83 -28.71 12.26
CA LYS A 221 -13.14 -28.08 12.53
C LYS A 221 -13.47 -26.90 11.63
N ALA A 222 -12.46 -26.21 11.13
CA ALA A 222 -12.60 -25.03 10.30
C ALA A 222 -11.36 -24.85 9.41
N VAL A 223 -11.53 -24.07 8.35
CA VAL A 223 -10.44 -23.56 7.51
C VAL A 223 -10.50 -22.05 7.54
N ASP A 224 -9.35 -21.41 7.43
CA ASP A 224 -9.27 -19.98 7.22
C ASP A 224 -9.54 -19.68 5.75
N VAL A 225 -10.25 -18.59 5.48
CA VAL A 225 -10.51 -18.11 4.13
C VAL A 225 -9.92 -16.72 4.01
N CYS A 226 -9.03 -16.57 3.04
CA CYS A 226 -8.37 -15.31 2.74
C CYS A 226 -8.29 -15.13 1.23
N SER A 227 -7.71 -13.99 0.83
CA SER A 227 -7.50 -13.63 -0.56
C SER A 227 -6.01 -13.53 -0.87
N PHE A 228 -5.61 -13.99 -2.06
CA PHE A 228 -4.27 -13.74 -2.57
C PHE A 228 -4.06 -12.23 -2.78
N GLY A 229 -2.86 -11.72 -2.55
CA GLY A 229 -2.55 -10.31 -2.80
C GLY A 229 -1.87 -10.16 -4.15
N PHE A 230 -0.54 -10.05 -4.15
CA PHE A 230 0.25 -9.84 -5.35
C PHE A 230 1.17 -11.01 -5.66
N ASN A 231 1.09 -11.50 -6.90
CA ASN A 231 2.10 -12.41 -7.42
C ASN A 231 3.44 -11.68 -7.48
N SER A 232 4.47 -12.36 -6.99
CA SER A 232 5.79 -11.82 -6.73
C SER A 232 6.87 -12.78 -7.22
N VAL A 233 8.10 -12.30 -7.27
CA VAL A 233 9.28 -13.08 -7.64
C VAL A 233 10.46 -12.63 -6.80
N ASP A 234 11.26 -13.58 -6.34
CA ASP A 234 12.52 -13.29 -5.65
C ASP A 234 13.72 -13.35 -6.60
N SER A 235 14.90 -13.01 -6.09
CA SER A 235 16.15 -12.98 -6.88
C SER A 235 16.56 -14.35 -7.44
N ALA A 236 16.08 -15.44 -6.85
CA ALA A 236 16.29 -16.81 -7.31
C ALA A 236 15.25 -17.26 -8.34
N GLY A 237 14.25 -16.43 -8.66
CA GLY A 237 13.20 -16.73 -9.62
C GLY A 237 12.05 -17.56 -9.04
N ASN A 238 11.96 -17.75 -7.72
CA ASN A 238 10.85 -18.45 -7.10
C ASN A 238 9.55 -17.67 -7.35
N ALA A 239 8.48 -18.37 -7.74
CA ALA A 239 7.16 -17.79 -7.83
C ALA A 239 6.55 -17.66 -6.43
N LEU A 240 6.23 -16.44 -6.03
CA LEU A 240 5.72 -16.12 -4.70
C LEU A 240 4.36 -15.42 -4.81
N ASN A 241 3.57 -15.42 -3.74
CA ASN A 241 2.44 -14.51 -3.56
C ASN A 241 2.54 -13.83 -2.19
N ILE A 242 2.21 -12.55 -2.13
CA ILE A 242 2.13 -11.79 -0.87
C ILE A 242 0.67 -11.78 -0.43
N SER A 243 0.41 -12.17 0.82
CA SER A 243 -0.93 -12.18 1.45
C SER A 243 -0.83 -11.68 2.91
N ALA A 244 -1.91 -11.75 3.69
CA ALA A 244 -1.90 -11.33 5.10
C ALA A 244 -1.23 -12.38 6.00
N GLY A 245 -0.62 -11.95 7.10
CA GLY A 245 0.11 -12.81 8.02
C GLY A 245 -0.81 -13.63 8.89
N HIS A 246 -1.87 -13.01 9.40
CA HIS A 246 -2.89 -13.70 10.20
C HIS A 246 -3.65 -14.81 9.45
N CYS A 247 -3.51 -14.91 8.12
CA CYS A 247 -4.06 -15.99 7.32
C CYS A 247 -3.23 -17.29 7.39
N ASN A 248 -2.06 -17.24 8.02
CA ASN A 248 -1.29 -18.44 8.34
C ASN A 248 -1.75 -18.98 9.71
N PRO A 249 -2.49 -20.10 9.76
CA PRO A 249 -3.00 -20.68 11.02
C PRO A 249 -1.89 -21.14 11.97
N ASN A 250 -0.69 -21.35 11.43
CA ASN A 250 0.48 -21.83 12.15
C ASN A 250 1.45 -20.69 12.52
N ILE A 251 1.07 -19.42 12.37
CA ILE A 251 1.88 -18.30 12.86
C ILE A 251 2.12 -18.44 14.38
N ASP A 252 3.35 -18.14 14.82
CA ASP A 252 3.84 -18.35 16.19
C ASP A 252 3.75 -19.82 16.70
N LYS A 253 3.58 -20.80 15.80
CA LYS A 253 3.42 -22.24 16.14
C LYS A 253 4.30 -23.12 15.25
N GLY A 254 4.81 -24.21 15.83
CA GLY A 254 5.46 -25.28 15.07
C GLY A 254 6.63 -24.79 14.21
N ASP A 255 6.63 -25.13 12.93
CA ASP A 255 7.58 -24.62 11.93
C ASP A 255 7.06 -23.38 11.17
N GLU A 256 5.94 -22.82 11.61
CA GLU A 256 5.24 -21.66 11.05
C GLU A 256 4.83 -21.83 9.58
N LYS A 257 4.74 -23.08 9.09
CA LYS A 257 4.29 -23.38 7.74
C LYS A 257 2.87 -23.92 7.74
N ALA A 258 2.09 -23.48 6.76
CA ALA A 258 0.83 -24.11 6.41
C ALA A 258 0.65 -24.16 4.90
N SER A 259 -0.02 -25.21 4.42
CA SER A 259 -0.36 -25.36 3.01
C SER A 259 -1.48 -24.40 2.62
N VAL A 260 -1.39 -23.87 1.42
CA VAL A 260 -2.37 -22.96 0.82
C VAL A 260 -3.08 -23.68 -0.31
N TYR A 261 -4.42 -23.66 -0.32
CA TYR A 261 -5.24 -24.41 -1.26
C TYR A 261 -6.24 -23.52 -2.01
N GLY A 262 -6.49 -23.85 -3.27
CA GLY A 262 -7.63 -23.29 -4.01
C GLY A 262 -8.90 -24.00 -3.58
N PRO A 263 -9.95 -23.32 -3.10
CA PRO A 263 -11.09 -23.98 -2.48
C PRO A 263 -11.90 -24.82 -3.47
N ASN A 264 -12.05 -26.12 -3.18
CA ASN A 264 -13.09 -26.94 -3.77
C ASN A 264 -14.34 -26.92 -2.89
N ILE A 265 -15.25 -25.98 -3.16
CA ILE A 265 -16.45 -25.76 -2.34
C ILE A 265 -17.40 -26.96 -2.26
N ARG A 266 -17.27 -27.94 -3.16
CA ARG A 266 -18.08 -29.18 -3.14
C ARG A 266 -17.42 -30.29 -2.32
N ASN A 267 -16.10 -30.22 -2.14
CA ASN A 267 -15.31 -31.22 -1.43
C ASN A 267 -14.01 -30.57 -0.93
N ILE A 268 -14.06 -29.95 0.25
CA ILE A 268 -12.93 -29.21 0.84
C ILE A 268 -11.67 -30.07 0.94
N PRO A 269 -11.70 -31.34 1.41
CA PRO A 269 -10.53 -32.20 1.41
C PRO A 269 -9.88 -32.41 0.03
N ALA A 270 -10.65 -32.35 -1.05
CA ALA A 270 -10.14 -32.43 -2.43
C ALA A 270 -9.69 -31.07 -3.01
N SER A 271 -9.46 -30.05 -2.17
CA SER A 271 -8.94 -28.75 -2.61
C SER A 271 -7.48 -28.90 -3.08
N PRO A 272 -7.13 -28.46 -4.31
CA PRO A 272 -5.76 -28.56 -4.79
C PRO A 272 -4.85 -27.60 -4.03
N GLN A 273 -3.71 -28.11 -3.55
CA GLN A 273 -2.66 -27.25 -3.00
C GLN A 273 -2.09 -26.36 -4.11
N LEU A 274 -1.92 -25.08 -3.80
CA LEU A 274 -1.37 -24.03 -4.65
C LEU A 274 -0.02 -23.51 -4.15
N GLY A 275 0.27 -23.68 -2.86
CA GLY A 275 1.54 -23.24 -2.28
C GLY A 275 1.65 -23.57 -0.80
N THR A 276 2.63 -22.94 -0.17
CA THR A 276 2.91 -23.06 1.27
C THR A 276 3.39 -21.71 1.80
N PHE A 277 2.93 -21.31 2.99
CA PHE A 277 3.52 -20.17 3.69
C PHE A 277 4.98 -20.46 4.02
N VAL A 278 5.88 -19.55 3.64
CA VAL A 278 7.32 -19.64 3.91
C VAL A 278 7.82 -18.53 4.82
N GLN A 279 7.00 -17.50 5.01
CA GLN A 279 7.22 -16.42 5.95
C GLN A 279 5.87 -15.80 6.33
N SER A 280 5.70 -15.45 7.61
CA SER A 280 4.53 -14.74 8.11
C SER A 280 4.93 -13.78 9.22
N GLU A 281 4.29 -12.62 9.26
CA GLU A 281 4.47 -11.57 10.27
C GLU A 281 3.09 -11.10 10.72
N LEU A 282 2.89 -10.98 12.03
CA LEU A 282 1.70 -10.38 12.62
C LEU A 282 2.08 -9.58 13.86
N GLY A 283 2.26 -8.27 13.65
CA GLY A 283 2.75 -7.36 14.66
C GLY A 283 4.24 -7.55 14.93
N GLY A 284 4.63 -7.71 16.19
CA GLY A 284 6.04 -7.90 16.56
C GLY A 284 6.93 -6.70 16.22
N PRO A 285 8.25 -6.90 16.02
CA PRO A 285 9.19 -5.82 15.70
C PRO A 285 8.88 -5.13 14.36
N SER A 286 8.34 -5.89 13.40
CA SER A 286 7.96 -5.36 12.08
C SER A 286 6.72 -4.47 12.18
N THR A 287 5.83 -4.77 13.13
CA THR A 287 4.48 -4.19 13.25
C THR A 287 3.63 -4.39 12.00
N LEU A 288 4.00 -5.32 11.11
CA LEU A 288 3.27 -5.57 9.86
C LEU A 288 2.36 -6.80 10.00
N ASP A 289 1.41 -6.92 9.09
CA ASP A 289 0.57 -8.11 8.93
C ASP A 289 0.65 -8.61 7.49
N TYR A 290 1.61 -9.51 7.22
CA TYR A 290 1.78 -10.07 5.88
C TYR A 290 2.37 -11.47 5.93
N SER A 291 2.26 -12.17 4.81
CA SER A 291 2.89 -13.45 4.57
C SER A 291 3.44 -13.54 3.15
N VAL A 292 4.43 -14.40 2.98
CA VAL A 292 4.97 -14.83 1.69
C VAL A 292 4.59 -16.30 1.50
N ILE A 293 3.88 -16.57 0.41
CA ILE A 293 3.47 -17.91 0.00
C ILE A 293 4.36 -18.33 -1.17
N GLN A 294 5.10 -19.42 -1.01
CA GLN A 294 5.80 -20.04 -2.13
C GLN A 294 4.81 -20.85 -2.96
N LEU A 295 4.64 -20.46 -4.21
CA LEU A 295 3.71 -21.10 -5.14
C LEU A 295 4.32 -22.38 -5.71
N ASN A 296 3.49 -23.41 -5.87
CA ASN A 296 3.92 -24.66 -6.51
C ASN A 296 3.71 -24.62 -8.03
N GLU A 297 4.24 -25.62 -8.74
CA GLU A 297 4.15 -25.71 -10.20
C GLU A 297 2.71 -25.71 -10.73
N ARG A 298 1.74 -26.25 -9.97
CA ARG A 298 0.33 -26.20 -10.34
C ARG A 298 -0.17 -24.76 -10.38
N ALA A 299 0.11 -23.98 -9.34
CA ALA A 299 -0.31 -22.59 -9.28
C ALA A 299 0.37 -21.75 -10.36
N VAL A 300 1.67 -21.95 -10.58
CA VAL A 300 2.45 -21.29 -11.64
C VAL A 300 1.88 -21.63 -13.01
N GLY A 301 1.69 -22.91 -13.35
CA GLY A 301 1.11 -23.34 -14.62
C GLY A 301 -0.34 -22.89 -14.83
N ALA A 302 -1.03 -22.52 -13.76
CA ALA A 302 -2.37 -21.96 -13.80
C ALA A 302 -2.39 -20.42 -13.95
N GLY A 303 -1.24 -19.73 -13.93
CA GLY A 303 -1.14 -18.28 -14.15
C GLY A 303 -0.86 -17.44 -12.89
N MET A 304 -0.55 -18.05 -11.75
CA MET A 304 -0.14 -17.34 -10.53
C MET A 304 1.28 -16.75 -10.61
N ASP A 305 1.90 -16.79 -11.79
CA ASP A 305 3.16 -16.12 -12.12
C ASP A 305 2.96 -14.86 -13.00
N GLN A 306 1.70 -14.50 -13.26
CA GLN A 306 1.33 -13.31 -14.03
C GLN A 306 1.15 -12.08 -13.12
N PRO A 307 1.39 -10.86 -13.63
CA PRO A 307 1.23 -9.61 -12.89
C PRO A 307 -0.25 -9.19 -12.79
N SER A 308 -1.13 -10.09 -12.36
CA SER A 308 -2.59 -9.92 -12.44
C SER A 308 -3.27 -9.91 -11.08
N VAL A 309 -4.25 -9.03 -10.96
CA VAL A 309 -5.23 -9.00 -9.87
C VAL A 309 -6.64 -9.10 -10.47
N ARG A 310 -7.51 -9.83 -9.80
CA ARG A 310 -8.90 -10.02 -10.19
C ARG A 310 -9.69 -8.73 -10.02
N GLY A 311 -10.48 -8.40 -11.04
CA GLY A 311 -11.57 -7.43 -10.97
C GLY A 311 -12.89 -8.12 -10.61
N ALA A 312 -14.00 -7.37 -10.56
CA ALA A 312 -15.31 -8.03 -10.43
C ALA A 312 -15.65 -8.84 -11.70
N ASN A 313 -16.56 -9.81 -11.58
CA ASN A 313 -17.03 -10.65 -12.69
C ASN A 313 -15.93 -11.40 -13.47
N GLY A 314 -14.76 -11.58 -12.85
CA GLY A 314 -13.67 -12.37 -13.40
C GLY A 314 -12.76 -11.64 -14.40
N THR A 315 -12.83 -10.31 -14.50
CA THR A 315 -11.83 -9.56 -15.29
C THR A 315 -10.50 -9.45 -14.58
N THR A 316 -9.49 -8.93 -15.28
CA THR A 316 -8.12 -8.88 -14.81
C THR A 316 -7.55 -7.47 -14.94
N LEU A 317 -7.00 -6.96 -13.85
CA LEU A 317 -6.16 -5.78 -13.81
C LEU A 317 -4.69 -6.20 -13.86
N THR A 318 -3.94 -5.67 -14.82
CA THR A 318 -2.48 -5.85 -14.86
C THR A 318 -1.82 -4.83 -13.93
N ILE A 319 -0.90 -5.32 -13.10
CA ILE A 319 -0.07 -4.53 -12.20
C ILE A 319 1.15 -4.04 -12.95
N THR A 320 1.43 -2.73 -12.89
CA THR A 320 2.50 -2.07 -13.67
C THR A 320 3.65 -1.58 -12.79
N GLY A 321 3.44 -1.51 -11.48
CA GLY A 321 4.42 -0.97 -10.54
C GLY A 321 3.97 -1.07 -9.08
N THR A 322 4.69 -0.37 -8.20
CA THR A 322 4.34 -0.22 -6.78
C THR A 322 4.13 1.25 -6.45
N ALA A 323 3.30 1.50 -5.44
CA ALA A 323 2.92 2.83 -4.97
C ALA A 323 3.06 2.93 -3.45
N ASP A 324 3.21 4.15 -2.96
CA ASP A 324 3.08 4.51 -1.55
C ASP A 324 1.67 5.05 -1.25
N PRO A 325 1.12 4.79 -0.05
CA PRO A 325 -0.15 5.38 0.37
C PRO A 325 0.01 6.89 0.55
N VAL A 326 -0.86 7.65 -0.13
CA VAL A 326 -0.91 9.12 -0.07
C VAL A 326 -2.34 9.52 0.26
N VAL A 327 -2.53 10.28 1.34
CA VAL A 327 -3.87 10.71 1.76
C VAL A 327 -4.61 11.41 0.61
N GLY A 328 -5.86 11.01 0.37
CA GLY A 328 -6.70 11.48 -0.72
C GLY A 328 -6.44 10.84 -2.09
N ALA A 329 -5.42 9.98 -2.23
CA ALA A 329 -5.23 9.22 -3.46
C ALA A 329 -6.38 8.20 -3.63
N PRO A 330 -6.92 8.05 -4.85
CA PRO A 330 -7.95 7.06 -5.09
C PRO A 330 -7.34 5.65 -5.08
N VAL A 331 -8.08 4.71 -4.50
CA VAL A 331 -7.66 3.31 -4.40
C VAL A 331 -8.81 2.40 -4.77
N CYS A 332 -8.48 1.22 -5.25
CA CYS A 332 -9.42 0.11 -5.36
C CYS A 332 -8.81 -1.13 -4.73
N LYS A 333 -9.63 -2.05 -4.25
CA LYS A 333 -9.18 -3.29 -3.66
C LYS A 333 -9.97 -4.47 -4.19
N SER A 334 -9.30 -5.60 -4.31
CA SER A 334 -9.88 -6.89 -4.67
C SER A 334 -9.78 -7.86 -3.50
N GLY A 335 -10.90 -8.51 -3.18
CA GLY A 335 -10.98 -9.61 -2.23
C GLY A 335 -12.16 -10.52 -2.53
N GLN A 336 -12.18 -11.70 -1.94
CA GLN A 336 -13.15 -12.72 -2.30
C GLN A 336 -14.60 -12.41 -1.91
N SER A 337 -14.80 -11.62 -0.84
CA SER A 337 -16.11 -11.39 -0.23
C SER A 337 -16.78 -10.16 -0.80
N SER A 338 -16.04 -9.05 -0.86
CA SER A 338 -16.56 -7.77 -1.36
C SER A 338 -16.25 -7.52 -2.83
N THR A 339 -15.54 -8.44 -3.49
CA THR A 339 -15.07 -8.32 -4.87
C THR A 339 -14.18 -7.09 -5.04
N PHE A 340 -14.52 -6.22 -5.99
CA PHE A 340 -13.76 -5.04 -6.35
C PHE A 340 -14.51 -3.78 -5.88
N THR A 341 -13.96 -3.08 -4.88
CA THR A 341 -14.52 -1.80 -4.39
C THR A 341 -13.45 -0.73 -4.36
N CYS A 342 -13.86 0.52 -4.49
CA CYS A 342 -12.96 1.66 -4.48
C CYS A 342 -13.25 2.64 -3.34
N GLY A 343 -12.26 3.46 -3.03
CA GLY A 343 -12.31 4.49 -2.01
C GLY A 343 -11.11 5.43 -2.13
N PHE A 344 -10.78 6.10 -1.04
CA PHE A 344 -9.60 6.96 -0.94
C PHE A 344 -8.73 6.51 0.22
N VAL A 345 -7.42 6.75 0.14
CA VAL A 345 -6.57 6.70 1.34
C VAL A 345 -7.02 7.81 2.29
N VAL A 346 -7.45 7.44 3.50
CA VAL A 346 -7.90 8.40 4.53
C VAL A 346 -6.80 8.71 5.54
N ALA A 347 -5.84 7.80 5.71
CA ALA A 347 -4.62 8.03 6.46
C ALA A 347 -3.50 7.21 5.84
N ASP A 348 -2.33 7.81 5.65
CA ASP A 348 -1.12 7.15 5.14
C ASP A 348 -0.42 6.30 6.22
N ARG A 349 -0.73 6.56 7.50
CA ARG A 349 -0.21 5.83 8.66
C ARG A 349 -1.24 5.73 9.77
N VAL A 350 -1.56 4.51 10.17
CA VAL A 350 -2.38 4.18 11.34
C VAL A 350 -1.73 3.05 12.13
N GLU A 351 -1.94 3.05 13.43
CA GLU A 351 -1.58 1.95 14.34
C GLU A 351 -2.87 1.42 14.97
N THR A 352 -3.09 0.11 14.92
CA THR A 352 -4.28 -0.53 15.50
C THR A 352 -3.95 -1.91 16.06
N GLN A 353 -4.86 -2.45 16.87
CA GLN A 353 -4.76 -3.80 17.40
C GLN A 353 -5.57 -4.78 16.55
N LEU A 354 -4.92 -5.85 16.12
CA LEU A 354 -5.57 -7.03 15.55
C LEU A 354 -5.60 -8.13 16.62
N PHE A 355 -6.70 -8.87 16.68
CA PHE A 355 -6.84 -9.98 17.62
C PHE A 355 -6.64 -11.31 16.88
N THR A 356 -5.77 -12.16 17.40
CA THR A 356 -5.63 -13.54 16.89
C THR A 356 -6.87 -14.37 17.25
N THR A 357 -6.98 -15.55 16.65
CA THR A 357 -8.01 -16.55 17.00
C THR A 357 -7.97 -16.96 18.47
N GLU A 358 -6.80 -16.88 19.11
CA GLU A 358 -6.56 -17.16 20.52
C GLU A 358 -6.91 -15.96 21.43
N GLY A 359 -7.24 -14.80 20.85
CA GLY A 359 -7.59 -13.57 21.56
C GLY A 359 -6.41 -12.68 21.92
N ASP A 360 -5.20 -12.97 21.42
CA ASP A 360 -4.02 -12.13 21.65
C ASP A 360 -4.07 -10.86 20.81
N ALA A 361 -3.84 -9.71 21.43
CA ALA A 361 -3.74 -8.43 20.73
C ALA A 361 -2.35 -8.24 20.12
N LYS A 362 -2.29 -8.00 18.81
CA LYS A 362 -1.08 -7.72 18.04
C LYS A 362 -1.18 -6.31 17.47
N VAL A 363 -0.19 -5.47 17.79
CA VAL A 363 -0.15 -4.10 17.26
C VAL A 363 0.35 -4.13 15.83
N VAL A 364 -0.46 -3.61 14.92
CA VAL A 364 -0.18 -3.55 13.48
C VAL A 364 -0.22 -2.11 13.00
N ARG A 365 0.73 -1.77 12.14
CA ARG A 365 0.86 -0.48 11.47
C ARG A 365 0.65 -0.63 9.97
N GLY A 366 -0.14 0.28 9.42
CA GLY A 366 -0.48 0.29 8.01
C GLY A 366 -1.00 1.65 7.57
N PHE A 367 -1.73 1.68 6.46
CA PHE A 367 -2.51 2.83 6.02
C PHE A 367 -4.00 2.51 6.14
N ALA A 368 -4.85 3.53 6.16
CA ALA A 368 -6.30 3.36 6.15
C ALA A 368 -6.88 3.86 4.83
N SER A 369 -7.87 3.15 4.31
CA SER A 369 -8.66 3.57 3.15
C SER A 369 -10.16 3.45 3.41
N SER A 370 -10.97 4.19 2.66
CA SER A 370 -12.44 4.12 2.71
C SER A 370 -13.05 3.06 1.79
N ALA A 371 -12.23 2.22 1.14
CA ALA A 371 -12.75 1.14 0.32
C ALA A 371 -13.37 0.09 1.25
N CYS A 372 -14.62 -0.30 1.02
CA CYS A 372 -15.31 -1.28 1.86
C CYS A 372 -14.67 -2.68 1.77
N THR A 373 -14.39 -3.30 2.91
CA THR A 373 -13.77 -4.63 3.01
C THR A 373 -14.56 -5.49 3.97
N LEU A 374 -14.77 -6.76 3.61
CA LEU A 374 -15.53 -7.74 4.37
C LEU A 374 -14.62 -8.89 4.83
N GLY A 375 -15.06 -9.68 5.82
CA GLY A 375 -14.31 -10.85 6.28
C GLY A 375 -14.02 -11.83 5.13
N GLY A 376 -12.78 -12.30 5.00
CA GLY A 376 -12.30 -13.12 3.88
C GLY A 376 -11.55 -12.34 2.78
N ASP A 377 -11.62 -11.01 2.80
CA ASP A 377 -10.82 -10.16 1.90
C ASP A 377 -9.37 -9.98 2.37
N SER A 378 -9.04 -10.43 3.59
CA SER A 378 -7.69 -10.40 4.15
C SER A 378 -6.64 -10.96 3.19
N GLY A 379 -5.53 -10.24 3.05
CA GLY A 379 -4.48 -10.53 2.07
C GLY A 379 -4.76 -10.01 0.66
N GLY A 380 -6.01 -9.66 0.34
CA GLY A 380 -6.43 -9.18 -0.97
C GLY A 380 -5.72 -7.89 -1.40
N ALA A 381 -5.47 -7.76 -2.71
CA ALA A 381 -4.71 -6.66 -3.28
C ALA A 381 -5.44 -5.31 -3.17
N ILE A 382 -4.70 -4.26 -2.78
CA ILE A 382 -5.10 -2.85 -2.82
C ILE A 382 -4.21 -2.13 -3.85
N VAL A 383 -4.83 -1.44 -4.79
CA VAL A 383 -4.17 -0.76 -5.91
C VAL A 383 -4.51 0.73 -5.95
N SER A 384 -3.59 1.55 -6.47
CA SER A 384 -3.85 2.93 -6.85
C SER A 384 -3.49 3.12 -8.32
N GLY A 385 -4.50 3.34 -9.16
CA GLY A 385 -4.34 3.18 -10.60
C GLY A 385 -4.12 1.70 -10.92
N THR A 386 -2.96 1.41 -11.47
CA THR A 386 -2.47 0.07 -11.84
C THR A 386 -1.23 -0.34 -11.03
N LEU A 387 -0.94 0.41 -9.97
CA LEU A 387 0.19 0.17 -9.08
C LEU A 387 -0.28 -0.60 -7.84
N ALA A 388 0.51 -1.59 -7.43
CA ALA A 388 0.34 -2.25 -6.15
C ALA A 388 0.57 -1.25 -5.02
N LEU A 389 -0.44 -1.01 -4.17
CA LEU A 389 -0.35 -0.11 -3.02
C LEU A 389 -0.09 -0.88 -1.73
N GLY A 390 -0.79 -2.00 -1.56
CA GLY A 390 -0.71 -2.80 -0.34
C GLY A 390 -1.68 -3.97 -0.34
N ILE A 391 -1.73 -4.71 0.76
CA ILE A 391 -2.69 -5.80 0.96
C ILE A 391 -3.65 -5.46 2.07
N THR A 392 -4.86 -6.02 2.01
CA THR A 392 -5.88 -5.88 3.05
C THR A 392 -5.47 -6.64 4.31
N SER A 393 -5.64 -6.03 5.49
CA SER A 393 -5.37 -6.67 6.78
C SER A 393 -6.60 -6.71 7.68
N GLY A 394 -7.40 -5.64 7.76
CA GLY A 394 -8.61 -5.64 8.57
C GLY A 394 -9.59 -4.54 8.19
N SER A 395 -10.83 -4.60 8.69
CA SER A 395 -11.87 -3.60 8.41
C SER A 395 -12.90 -3.49 9.52
N ASN A 396 -13.47 -2.30 9.71
CA ASN A 396 -14.64 -2.09 10.56
C ASN A 396 -15.94 -2.64 9.97
N ALA A 397 -15.90 -3.10 8.72
CA ALA A 397 -17.02 -3.69 8.00
C ALA A 397 -16.90 -5.23 7.87
N ALA A 398 -15.92 -5.86 8.51
CA ALA A 398 -15.63 -7.29 8.31
C ALA A 398 -16.84 -8.20 8.54
N ASP A 399 -17.67 -7.89 9.55
CA ASP A 399 -18.87 -8.68 9.90
C ASP A 399 -20.14 -8.28 9.12
N ALA A 400 -20.04 -7.28 8.23
CA ALA A 400 -21.19 -6.84 7.46
C ALA A 400 -21.55 -7.89 6.38
N PRO A 401 -22.85 -8.12 6.12
CA PRO A 401 -23.28 -9.12 5.14
C PRO A 401 -22.98 -8.71 3.68
N ASP A 402 -22.84 -7.41 3.44
CA ASP A 402 -22.51 -6.79 2.16
C ASP A 402 -22.08 -5.33 2.38
N CYS A 403 -21.38 -4.76 1.39
CA CYS A 403 -20.86 -3.39 1.47
C CYS A 403 -21.94 -2.31 1.49
N GLU A 404 -23.12 -2.57 0.91
CA GLU A 404 -24.24 -1.62 0.94
C GLU A 404 -24.72 -1.41 2.38
N LYS A 405 -24.98 -2.51 3.10
CA LYS A 405 -25.38 -2.47 4.51
C LYS A 405 -24.27 -1.96 5.41
N ALA A 406 -23.01 -2.29 5.13
CA ALA A 406 -21.86 -1.73 5.84
C ALA A 406 -21.86 -0.20 5.73
N ASN A 407 -21.98 0.33 4.51
CA ASN A 407 -22.00 1.77 4.26
C ASN A 407 -23.17 2.46 4.98
N ILE A 408 -24.37 1.86 4.99
CA ILE A 408 -25.52 2.43 5.72
C ILE A 408 -25.28 2.42 7.23
N ALA A 409 -24.85 1.29 7.79
CA ALA A 409 -24.66 1.13 9.23
C ALA A 409 -23.54 2.04 9.78
N LEU A 410 -22.49 2.23 8.98
CA LEU A 410 -21.30 2.97 9.37
C LEU A 410 -21.31 4.44 8.93
N ALA A 411 -22.31 4.89 8.16
CA ALA A 411 -22.40 6.28 7.69
C ALA A 411 -22.30 7.31 8.83
N GLN A 412 -23.00 7.05 9.95
CA GLN A 412 -22.97 7.92 11.14
C GLN A 412 -21.62 7.95 11.87
N TYR A 413 -20.75 6.98 11.59
CA TYR A 413 -19.42 6.83 12.20
C TYR A 413 -18.28 7.25 11.25
N GLY A 414 -18.59 7.85 10.10
CA GLY A 414 -17.60 8.26 9.10
C GLY A 414 -17.38 7.27 7.95
N GLY A 415 -18.18 6.20 7.89
CA GLY A 415 -18.17 5.22 6.81
C GLY A 415 -17.30 3.99 7.07
N THR A 416 -17.09 3.21 6.01
CA THR A 416 -16.22 2.03 6.06
C THR A 416 -14.75 2.46 6.09
N ALA A 417 -13.94 1.69 6.81
CA ALA A 417 -12.50 1.83 6.81
C ALA A 417 -11.83 0.46 6.72
N THR A 418 -10.73 0.44 5.97
CA THR A 418 -9.91 -0.73 5.72
C THR A 418 -8.48 -0.40 6.09
N LEU A 419 -7.89 -1.23 6.95
CA LEU A 419 -6.46 -1.28 7.20
C LEU A 419 -5.78 -2.03 6.06
N GLY A 420 -4.85 -1.35 5.39
CA GLY A 420 -3.95 -1.93 4.41
C GLY A 420 -2.50 -1.91 4.89
N ILE A 421 -1.72 -2.93 4.52
CA ILE A 421 -0.28 -2.98 4.79
C ILE A 421 0.46 -2.57 3.51
N PRO A 422 1.32 -1.53 3.56
CA PRO A 422 1.94 -0.96 2.37
C PRO A 422 2.90 -1.94 1.71
N ILE A 423 2.76 -2.12 0.39
CA ILE A 423 3.49 -3.17 -0.33
C ILE A 423 5.01 -2.98 -0.26
N ARG A 424 5.49 -1.72 -0.34
CA ARG A 424 6.93 -1.42 -0.26
C ARG A 424 7.51 -1.76 1.11
N GLY A 425 6.74 -1.57 2.18
CA GLY A 425 7.12 -1.98 3.53
C GLY A 425 7.23 -3.50 3.66
N ILE A 426 6.29 -4.24 3.06
CA ILE A 426 6.33 -5.70 3.01
C ILE A 426 7.57 -6.19 2.26
N LEU A 427 7.81 -5.69 1.05
CA LEU A 427 8.94 -6.11 0.22
C LEU A 427 10.28 -5.86 0.92
N ALA A 428 10.44 -4.68 1.53
CA ALA A 428 11.67 -4.34 2.26
C ALA A 428 11.88 -5.24 3.49
N HIS A 429 10.82 -5.50 4.26
CA HIS A 429 10.94 -6.38 5.42
C HIS A 429 11.24 -7.81 4.97
N ALA A 430 10.44 -8.40 4.09
CA ALA A 430 10.58 -9.76 3.60
C ALA A 430 11.99 -10.04 3.07
N ASP A 431 12.54 -9.13 2.25
CA ASP A 431 13.93 -9.21 1.78
C ASP A 431 14.92 -9.25 2.95
N SER A 432 14.84 -8.28 3.88
CA SER A 432 15.77 -8.19 5.00
C SER A 432 15.71 -9.38 5.96
N SER A 433 14.52 -9.93 6.20
CA SER A 433 14.28 -11.06 7.10
C SER A 433 14.58 -12.41 6.47
N SER A 434 14.64 -12.50 5.13
CA SER A 434 14.89 -13.76 4.43
C SER A 434 16.29 -14.34 4.68
N GLY A 435 17.25 -13.50 5.12
CA GLY A 435 18.63 -13.91 5.34
C GLY A 435 19.34 -14.44 4.08
N GLY A 436 18.87 -14.03 2.88
CA GLY A 436 19.35 -14.55 1.60
C GLY A 436 18.65 -15.84 1.13
N GLY A 437 17.63 -16.31 1.85
CA GLY A 437 16.79 -17.45 1.47
C GLY A 437 15.64 -17.06 0.55
N ILE A 438 14.57 -17.87 0.59
CA ILE A 438 13.33 -17.60 -0.15
C ILE A 438 12.78 -16.23 0.26
N GLY A 439 12.47 -15.39 -0.72
CA GLY A 439 12.04 -14.01 -0.48
C GLY A 439 13.16 -12.95 -0.54
N SER A 440 14.42 -13.35 -0.66
CA SER A 440 15.51 -12.39 -0.87
C SER A 440 15.42 -11.73 -2.25
N GLY A 441 15.43 -10.40 -2.29
CA GLY A 441 15.21 -9.61 -3.49
C GLY A 441 13.77 -9.70 -4.01
N ILE A 442 12.80 -10.01 -3.14
CA ILE A 442 11.38 -10.10 -3.53
C ILE A 442 10.89 -8.81 -4.17
N SER A 443 10.15 -8.95 -5.26
CA SER A 443 9.50 -7.87 -5.98
C SER A 443 8.12 -8.30 -6.46
N VAL A 444 7.18 -7.36 -6.50
CA VAL A 444 5.87 -7.59 -7.15
C VAL A 444 6.10 -7.77 -8.65
N ARG A 445 5.42 -8.74 -9.25
CA ARG A 445 5.45 -8.94 -10.70
C ARG A 445 4.70 -7.80 -11.38
N THR A 446 5.38 -7.12 -12.29
CA THR A 446 4.82 -6.02 -13.09
C THR A 446 4.82 -6.31 -14.59
N ARG A 447 5.36 -7.47 -14.97
CA ARG A 447 5.43 -7.96 -16.35
C ARG A 447 5.25 -9.48 -16.35
N PRO A 448 4.67 -10.05 -17.42
CA PRO A 448 4.67 -11.50 -17.63
C PRO A 448 6.10 -12.04 -17.64
N ASN A 449 6.29 -13.29 -17.21
CA ASN A 449 7.56 -13.99 -17.44
C ASN A 449 7.88 -14.00 -18.93
N ALA A 450 9.08 -13.56 -19.30
CA ALA A 450 9.59 -13.67 -20.66
C ALA A 450 10.16 -15.08 -20.90
N GLY A 451 9.30 -16.10 -20.79
CA GLY A 451 9.66 -17.50 -21.05
C GLY A 451 10.22 -18.25 -19.87
#